data_AF-A0A6A5VQ52-F1
#
_entry.id   AF-A0A6A5VQ52-F1
#
_cell.length_a   1.000
_cell.length_b   1.000
_cell.length_c   1.000
_cell.angle_alpha   90.00
_cell.angle_beta   90.00
_cell.angle_gamma   90.00
#
_symmetry.space_group_name_H-M   'P 1'
#
loop_
_entity.id
_entity.type
_entity.pdbx_description
1 polymer ?
#
loop_
_entity_poly.entity_id
_entity_poly.type
_entity_poly.pdbx_seq_one_letter_code
_entity_poly.pdbx_strand_id
1 'polypeptide(L)'
;ANAASGTAGANPQCAQIQAKLAKGIQANLDIQAQELKGIQTLQAGAANGFAAQQQSVLDIQNQGIAIRATNQKLAAQINSPAQDGLATVAMAQVLEVSQVKSLNGTAGDKATFTKLVQEVMDGTKQNQKNLAAAQSQKC
;
A
#
# COMPACT_ATOMS: atom_id res chain seq x y z
N ALA A 1 -30.66 -35.21 -27.65
CA ALA A 1 -30.36 -34.27 -26.55
C ALA A 1 -28.86 -33.98 -26.62
N ASN A 2 -28.48 -32.79 -27.10
CA ASN A 2 -27.06 -32.40 -27.16
C ASN A 2 -26.73 -31.58 -25.91
N ALA A 3 -25.85 -32.14 -25.08
CA ALA A 3 -25.26 -31.46 -23.95
C ALA A 3 -24.30 -30.37 -24.48
N ALA A 4 -24.63 -29.11 -24.20
CA ALA A 4 -23.71 -28.00 -24.39
C ALA A 4 -22.71 -28.02 -23.24
N SER A 5 -21.48 -28.48 -23.53
CA SER A 5 -20.31 -28.30 -22.68
C SER A 5 -20.05 -26.79 -22.57
N GLY A 6 -20.52 -26.19 -21.47
CA GLY A 6 -20.20 -24.82 -21.11
C GLY A 6 -18.71 -24.70 -20.82
N THR A 7 -17.96 -24.18 -21.80
CA THR A 7 -16.67 -23.56 -21.51
C THR A 7 -16.92 -22.47 -20.47
N ALA A 8 -16.33 -22.62 -19.29
CA ALA A 8 -16.28 -21.59 -18.26
C ALA A 8 -15.49 -20.39 -18.82
N GLY A 9 -16.18 -19.56 -19.60
CA GLY A 9 -15.63 -18.33 -20.16
C GLY A 9 -15.36 -17.36 -19.02
N ALA A 10 -14.16 -16.79 -19.02
CA ALA A 10 -13.75 -15.82 -18.02
C ALA A 10 -14.81 -14.72 -17.88
N ASN A 11 -15.22 -14.38 -16.66
CA ASN A 11 -16.21 -13.32 -16.45
C ASN A 11 -15.55 -11.97 -16.80
N PRO A 12 -15.95 -11.28 -17.89
CA PRO A 12 -15.26 -10.06 -18.34
C PRO A 12 -15.24 -8.96 -17.28
N GLN A 13 -16.25 -8.92 -16.40
CA GLN A 13 -16.30 -7.99 -15.28
C GLN A 13 -15.26 -8.33 -14.20
N CYS A 14 -15.06 -9.63 -13.91
CA CYS A 14 -14.01 -10.07 -12.99
C CYS A 14 -12.63 -9.66 -13.51
N ALA A 15 -12.33 -9.94 -14.78
CA ALA A 15 -11.05 -9.60 -15.38
C ALA A 15 -10.77 -8.09 -15.37
N GLN A 16 -11.79 -7.26 -15.61
CA GLN A 16 -11.67 -5.80 -15.51
C GLN A 16 -11.40 -5.33 -14.07
N ILE A 17 -12.07 -5.91 -13.07
CA ILE A 17 -11.86 -5.56 -11.66
C ILE A 17 -10.47 -6.02 -11.21
N GLN A 18 -10.04 -7.21 -11.62
CA GLN A 18 -8.70 -7.73 -11.36
C GLN A 18 -7.61 -6.79 -11.91
N ALA A 19 -7.75 -6.33 -13.16
CA ALA A 19 -6.79 -5.39 -13.76
C ALA A 19 -6.74 -4.06 -13.01
N LYS A 20 -7.90 -3.52 -12.59
CA LYS A 20 -7.97 -2.31 -11.75
C LYS A 20 -7.32 -2.52 -10.39
N LEU A 21 -7.57 -3.66 -9.75
CA LEU A 21 -6.97 -4.03 -8.47
C LEU A 21 -5.44 -4.11 -8.59
N ALA A 22 -4.93 -4.84 -9.57
CA ALA A 22 -3.49 -4.97 -9.79
C ALA A 22 -2.82 -3.61 -10.04
N LYS A 23 -3.44 -2.76 -10.89
CA LYS A 23 -2.95 -1.39 -11.13
C LYS A 23 -2.96 -0.54 -9.86
N GLY A 24 -4.00 -0.63 -9.05
CA GLY A 24 -4.09 0.09 -7.79
C GLY A 24 -3.07 -0.38 -6.75
N ILE A 25 -2.78 -1.69 -6.68
CA ILE A 25 -1.74 -2.23 -5.79
C ILE A 25 -0.35 -1.76 -6.27
N GLN A 26 -0.10 -1.75 -7.59
CA GLN A 26 1.13 -1.18 -8.13
C GLN A 26 1.30 0.29 -7.76
N ALA A 27 0.23 1.10 -7.89
CA ALA A 27 0.27 2.49 -7.46
C ALA A 27 0.57 2.65 -5.96
N ASN A 28 0.14 1.71 -5.11
CA ASN A 28 0.54 1.71 -3.70
C ASN A 28 2.03 1.39 -3.49
N LEU A 29 2.62 0.47 -4.28
CA LEU A 29 4.06 0.20 -4.23
C LEU A 29 4.86 1.44 -4.63
N ASP A 30 4.42 2.16 -5.66
CA ASP A 30 5.08 3.38 -6.11
C ASP A 30 5.01 4.48 -5.03
N ILE A 31 3.88 4.60 -4.33
CA ILE A 31 3.71 5.49 -3.18
C ILE A 31 4.62 5.10 -2.02
N GLN A 32 4.73 3.82 -1.68
CA GLN A 32 5.62 3.35 -0.60
C GLN A 32 7.09 3.65 -0.90
N ALA A 33 7.50 3.61 -2.18
CA ALA A 33 8.85 4.03 -2.58
C ALA A 33 9.07 5.54 -2.36
N GLN A 34 8.06 6.38 -2.66
CA GLN A 34 8.12 7.82 -2.38
C GLN A 34 8.13 8.11 -0.88
N GLU A 35 7.31 7.39 -0.11
CA GLU A 35 7.25 7.46 1.35
C GLU A 35 8.60 7.13 1.98
N LEU A 36 9.22 6.01 1.58
CA LEU A 36 10.53 5.59 2.08
C LEU A 36 11.60 6.67 1.80
N LYS A 37 11.62 7.23 0.59
CA LYS A 37 12.53 8.32 0.23
C LYS A 37 12.28 9.57 1.09
N GLY A 38 11.01 9.88 1.36
CA GLY A 38 10.63 11.00 2.22
C GLY A 38 11.09 10.82 3.66
N ILE A 39 10.89 9.63 4.24
CA ILE A 39 11.35 9.28 5.59
C ILE A 39 12.87 9.33 5.69
N GLN A 40 13.60 8.81 4.70
CA GLN A 40 15.06 8.90 4.65
C GLN A 40 15.54 10.35 4.55
N THR A 41 14.82 11.20 3.82
CA THR A 41 15.11 12.63 3.72
C THR A 41 14.86 13.34 5.05
N LEU A 42 13.77 13.01 5.74
CA LEU A 42 13.49 13.51 7.10
C LEU A 42 14.57 13.10 8.10
N GLN A 43 15.05 11.86 8.01
CA GLN A 43 16.11 11.35 8.87
C GLN A 43 17.46 12.05 8.64
N ALA A 44 17.75 12.45 7.39
CA ALA A 44 19.00 13.09 7.01
C ALA A 44 19.02 14.62 7.24
N GLY A 45 17.84 15.26 7.36
CA GLY A 45 17.69 16.71 7.41
C GLY A 45 17.87 17.30 8.82
N ALA A 46 18.66 18.37 8.92
CA ALA A 46 18.70 19.26 10.08
C ALA A 46 17.39 20.08 10.19
N ALA A 47 17.06 20.53 11.40
CA ALA A 47 15.79 21.14 11.83
C ALA A 47 15.10 22.19 10.90
N ASN A 48 15.80 22.78 9.94
CA ASN A 48 15.24 23.76 9.01
C ASN A 48 14.38 23.06 7.93
N GLY A 49 13.08 23.36 7.93
CA GLY A 49 12.11 22.80 6.98
C GLY A 49 11.48 21.49 7.45
N PHE A 50 11.90 20.91 8.58
CA PHE A 50 11.41 19.62 9.06
C PHE A 50 9.88 19.45 8.96
N ALA A 51 9.11 20.44 9.42
CA ALA A 51 7.64 20.42 9.38
C ALA A 51 7.08 20.32 7.95
N ALA A 52 7.68 20.99 6.96
CA ALA A 52 7.24 20.92 5.58
C ALA A 52 7.53 19.54 4.95
N GLN A 53 8.73 19.00 5.19
CA GLN A 53 9.05 17.63 4.78
C GLN A 53 8.15 16.60 5.50
N GLN A 54 7.84 16.81 6.78
CA GLN A 54 6.97 15.92 7.55
C GLN A 54 5.56 15.92 6.97
N GLN A 55 5.03 17.10 6.65
CA GLN A 55 3.73 17.23 6.00
C GLN A 55 3.74 16.54 4.62
N SER A 56 4.80 16.69 3.83
CA SER A 56 4.91 16.01 2.54
C SER A 56 4.88 14.48 2.68
N VAL A 57 5.52 13.90 3.71
CA VAL A 57 5.44 12.46 3.99
C VAL A 57 4.03 12.06 4.41
N LEU A 58 3.37 12.84 5.26
CA LEU A 58 1.99 12.59 5.66
C LEU A 58 1.01 12.62 4.47
N ASP A 59 1.20 13.54 3.54
CA ASP A 59 0.37 13.65 2.34
C ASP A 59 0.52 12.41 1.43
N ILE A 60 1.77 11.95 1.25
CA ILE A 60 2.08 10.69 0.53
C ILE A 60 1.42 9.50 1.22
N GLN A 61 1.51 9.40 2.55
CA GLN A 61 0.87 8.34 3.33
C GLN A 61 -0.66 8.34 3.16
N ASN A 62 -1.28 9.52 3.24
CA ASN A 62 -2.73 9.69 3.04
C ASN A 62 -3.18 9.29 1.63
N GLN A 63 -2.41 9.65 0.60
CA GLN A 63 -2.66 9.18 -0.76
C GLN A 63 -2.57 7.64 -0.85
N GLY A 64 -1.56 7.06 -0.19
CA GLY A 64 -1.40 5.61 -0.08
C GLY A 64 -2.60 4.93 0.58
N ILE A 65 -3.15 5.49 1.65
CA ILE A 65 -4.33 4.98 2.36
C ILE A 65 -5.56 5.02 1.45
N ALA A 66 -5.80 6.13 0.74
CA ALA A 66 -6.96 6.27 -0.14
C ALA A 66 -6.97 5.24 -1.29
N ILE A 67 -5.79 5.00 -1.89
CA ILE A 67 -5.62 3.96 -2.92
C ILE A 67 -5.87 2.57 -2.31
N ARG A 68 -5.35 2.30 -1.10
CA ARG A 68 -5.53 1.02 -0.40
C ARG A 68 -7.00 0.73 -0.10
N ALA A 69 -7.77 1.72 0.36
CA ALA A 69 -9.20 1.59 0.58
C ALA A 69 -9.95 1.24 -0.72
N THR A 70 -9.52 1.79 -1.85
CA THR A 70 -10.06 1.43 -3.18
C THR A 70 -9.70 0.00 -3.55
N ASN A 71 -8.46 -0.42 -3.31
CA ASN A 71 -8.00 -1.78 -3.57
C ASN A 71 -8.77 -2.81 -2.73
N GLN A 72 -9.03 -2.53 -1.45
CA GLN A 72 -9.84 -3.41 -0.59
C GLN A 72 -11.25 -3.60 -1.14
N LYS A 73 -11.89 -2.53 -1.62
CA LYS A 73 -13.22 -2.60 -2.26
C LYS A 73 -13.20 -3.46 -3.53
N LEU A 74 -12.19 -3.28 -4.38
CA LEU A 74 -12.04 -4.07 -5.62
C LEU A 74 -11.74 -5.54 -5.31
N ALA A 75 -10.87 -5.80 -4.34
CA ALA A 75 -10.52 -7.15 -3.90
C ALA A 75 -11.73 -7.92 -3.37
N ALA A 76 -12.58 -7.27 -2.57
CA ALA A 76 -13.82 -7.85 -2.08
C ALA A 76 -14.81 -8.20 -3.21
N GLN A 77 -14.92 -7.35 -4.25
CA GLN A 77 -15.85 -7.60 -5.37
C GLN A 77 -15.55 -8.88 -6.15
N ILE A 78 -14.30 -9.34 -6.18
CA ILE A 78 -13.87 -10.55 -6.90
C ILE A 78 -13.38 -11.66 -5.97
N ASN A 79 -13.61 -11.53 -4.65
CA ASN A 79 -13.09 -12.44 -3.64
C ASN A 79 -11.58 -12.71 -3.78
N SER A 80 -10.81 -11.66 -4.05
CA SER A 80 -9.37 -11.78 -4.33
C SER A 80 -8.62 -12.34 -3.11
N PRO A 81 -7.60 -13.21 -3.30
CA PRO A 81 -6.71 -13.67 -2.24
C PRO A 81 -5.84 -12.55 -1.65
N ALA A 82 -5.83 -11.36 -2.26
CA ALA A 82 -5.09 -10.20 -1.76
C ALA A 82 -5.76 -9.53 -0.53
N GLN A 83 -7.01 -9.86 -0.18
CA GLN A 83 -7.79 -9.15 0.84
C GLN A 83 -7.10 -9.06 2.21
N ASP A 84 -6.66 -10.19 2.75
CA ASP A 84 -6.05 -10.24 4.09
C ASP A 84 -4.73 -9.47 4.16
N GLY A 85 -3.93 -9.60 3.10
CA GLY A 85 -2.68 -8.87 2.98
C GLY A 85 -2.90 -7.36 2.79
N LEU A 86 -3.96 -6.94 2.11
CA LEU A 86 -4.34 -5.52 2.01
C LEU A 86 -4.79 -4.97 3.37
N ALA A 87 -5.54 -5.75 4.17
CA ALA A 87 -5.94 -5.39 5.52
C ALA A 87 -4.73 -5.26 6.46
N THR A 88 -3.79 -6.19 6.39
CA THR A 88 -2.53 -6.15 7.17
C THR A 88 -1.77 -4.85 6.92
N VAL A 89 -1.59 -4.49 5.64
CA VAL A 89 -0.87 -3.27 5.27
C VAL A 89 -1.65 -2.02 5.70
N ALA A 90 -2.98 -2.01 5.63
CA ALA A 90 -3.78 -0.87 6.09
C ALA A 90 -3.64 -0.61 7.61
N MET A 91 -3.57 -1.66 8.42
CA MET A 91 -3.33 -1.52 9.87
C MET A 91 -1.92 -0.97 10.15
N ALA A 92 -0.91 -1.45 9.44
CA ALA A 92 0.46 -0.95 9.56
C ALA A 92 0.55 0.56 9.27
N GLN A 93 -0.12 1.03 8.21
CA GLN A 93 -0.11 2.44 7.85
C GLN A 93 -0.68 3.39 8.90
N VAL A 94 -1.66 2.95 9.69
CA VAL A 94 -2.19 3.78 10.79
C VAL A 94 -1.09 4.04 11.83
N LEU A 95 -0.28 3.03 12.13
CA LEU A 95 0.85 3.14 13.03
C LEU A 95 1.97 4.00 12.43
N GLU A 96 2.26 3.83 11.14
CA GLU A 96 3.27 4.62 10.41
C GLU A 96 2.90 6.11 10.40
N VAL A 97 1.64 6.46 10.12
CA VAL A 97 1.14 7.84 10.16
C VAL A 97 1.27 8.44 11.57
N SER A 98 0.89 7.68 12.59
CA SER A 98 1.02 8.13 13.99
C SER A 98 2.48 8.38 14.35
N GLN A 99 3.39 7.53 13.90
CA GLN A 99 4.82 7.68 14.13
C GLN A 99 5.38 8.90 13.41
N VAL A 100 5.05 9.12 12.14
CA VAL A 100 5.49 10.33 11.40
C VAL A 100 5.00 11.60 12.10
N LYS A 101 3.75 11.64 12.57
CA LYS A 101 3.21 12.78 13.34
C LYS A 101 3.91 13.02 14.66
N SER A 102 4.49 11.98 15.27
CA SER A 102 5.20 12.09 16.56
C SER A 102 6.63 12.63 16.45
N LEU A 103 7.20 12.62 15.24
CA LEU A 103 8.57 13.10 15.01
C LEU A 103 8.65 14.61 15.24
N ASN A 104 9.76 15.06 15.85
CA ASN A 104 10.04 16.48 16.12
C ASN A 104 11.32 16.98 15.44
N GLY A 105 12.00 16.12 14.66
CA GLY A 105 13.20 16.46 13.91
C GLY A 105 14.45 16.53 14.76
N THR A 106 14.45 15.88 15.93
CA THR A 106 15.61 15.86 16.84
C THR A 106 16.33 14.52 16.83
N ALA A 107 17.51 14.47 17.44
CA ALA A 107 18.27 13.22 17.60
C ALA A 107 17.49 12.13 18.37
N GLY A 108 16.49 12.52 19.18
CA GLY A 108 15.61 11.59 19.90
C GLY A 108 14.75 10.71 18.97
N ASP A 109 14.53 11.15 17.73
CA ASP A 109 13.67 10.45 16.77
C ASP A 109 14.35 9.25 16.08
N LYS A 110 15.64 9.03 16.32
CA LYS A 110 16.44 8.03 15.58
C LYS A 110 15.84 6.62 15.60
N ALA A 111 15.33 6.19 16.76
CA ALA A 111 14.69 4.88 16.90
C ALA A 111 13.38 4.81 16.12
N THR A 112 12.56 5.88 16.19
CA THR A 112 11.31 6.00 15.44
C THR A 112 11.57 5.99 13.93
N PHE A 113 12.59 6.70 13.43
CA PHE A 113 12.96 6.65 12.01
C PHE A 113 13.38 5.25 11.55
N THR A 114 14.18 4.55 12.36
CA THR A 114 14.63 3.20 12.04
C THR A 114 13.45 2.23 11.97
N LYS A 115 12.50 2.36 12.91
CA LYS A 115 11.27 1.58 12.94
C LYS A 115 10.37 1.89 11.74
N LEU A 116 10.15 3.17 11.43
CA LEU A 116 9.38 3.61 10.27
C LEU A 116 9.93 3.05 8.95
N VAL A 117 11.24 3.13 8.73
CA VAL A 117 11.88 2.56 7.53
C VAL A 117 11.61 1.07 7.42
N GLN A 118 11.77 0.33 8.53
CA GLN A 118 11.52 -1.12 8.55
C GLN A 118 10.04 -1.45 8.26
N GLU A 119 9.11 -0.73 8.89
CA GLU A 119 7.66 -0.93 8.71
C GLU A 119 7.23 -0.66 7.27
N VAL A 120 7.68 0.45 6.66
CA VAL A 120 7.38 0.75 5.25
C VAL A 120 7.97 -0.31 4.33
N MET A 121 9.17 -0.80 4.58
CA MET A 121 9.78 -1.88 3.80
C MET A 121 9.00 -3.19 3.92
N ASP A 122 8.56 -3.55 5.13
CA ASP A 122 7.78 -4.78 5.34
C ASP A 122 6.36 -4.67 4.77
N GLY A 123 5.72 -3.51 4.92
CA GLY A 123 4.49 -3.17 4.23
C GLY A 123 4.62 -3.24 2.71
N THR A 124 5.76 -2.81 2.15
CA THR A 124 6.07 -2.92 0.72
C THR A 124 6.18 -4.38 0.28
N LYS A 125 6.91 -5.21 1.03
CA LYS A 125 7.01 -6.66 0.76
C LYS A 125 5.64 -7.33 0.80
N GLN A 126 4.80 -6.99 1.78
CA GLN A 126 3.46 -7.53 1.84
C GLN A 126 2.62 -7.08 0.64
N ASN A 127 2.77 -5.84 0.18
CA ASN A 127 2.02 -5.34 -0.96
C ASN A 127 2.50 -5.94 -2.30
N GLN A 128 3.78 -6.33 -2.41
CA GLN A 128 4.28 -7.14 -3.53
C GLN A 128 3.60 -8.52 -3.57
N LYS A 129 3.41 -9.16 -2.40
CA LYS A 129 2.64 -10.42 -2.31
C LYS A 129 1.19 -10.21 -2.71
N ASN A 130 0.58 -9.09 -2.29
CA ASN A 130 -0.80 -8.74 -2.66
C ASN A 130 -0.94 -8.55 -4.18
N LEU A 131 0.05 -7.94 -4.84
CA LEU A 131 0.05 -7.77 -6.29
C LEU A 131 0.08 -9.13 -7.01
N ALA A 132 1.00 -10.01 -6.61
CA ALA A 132 1.08 -11.36 -7.17
C ALA A 132 -0.22 -12.14 -6.94
N ALA A 133 -0.79 -12.04 -5.73
CA ALA A 133 -2.06 -12.67 -5.39
C ALA A 133 -3.21 -12.14 -6.28
N ALA A 134 -3.32 -10.82 -6.46
CA ALA A 134 -4.32 -10.20 -7.33
C ALA A 134 -4.15 -10.64 -8.80
N GLN A 135 -2.91 -10.71 -9.30
CA GLN A 135 -2.61 -11.16 -10.67
C GLN A 135 -2.89 -12.67 -10.88
N SER A 136 -2.78 -13.47 -9.82
CA SER A 136 -3.07 -14.92 -9.87
C SER A 136 -4.57 -15.26 -9.74
N GLN A 137 -5.41 -14.30 -9.37
CA GLN A 137 -6.86 -14.49 -9.25
C GLN A 137 -7.41 -15.04 -10.56
N LYS A 138 -8.15 -16.15 -10.47
CA LYS A 138 -8.88 -16.68 -11.62
C LYS A 138 -10.16 -15.87 -11.79
N CYS A 139 -10.28 -15.31 -12.98
CA CYS A 139 -11.45 -14.70 -13.55
C CYS A 139 -11.79 -15.45 -14.84
#